data_AF-A0A2V7KXH4-F1
#
_entry.id   AF-A0A2V7KXH4-F1
#
_cell.length_a   1.000
_cell.length_b   1.000
_cell.length_c   1.000
_cell.angle_alpha   90.00
_cell.angle_beta   90.00
_cell.angle_gamma   90.00
#
_symmetry.space_group_name_H-M   'P 1'
#
loop_
_entity.id
_entity.type
_entity.pdbx_description
1 polymer ?
#
loop_
_entity_poly.entity_id
_entity_poly.type
_entity_poly.pdbx_seq_one_letter_code
_entity_poly.pdbx_strand_id
1 'polypeptide(L)'
;MDNLAHTLVGAALGRAIADRHVPRAALIGAVAANVPDLAEVFTGYLGWSRADFLLNHRGITHSLVGAAVEIIVLVLIVGFIVRAAPWRRVALLVAVTVLSHLFMDWQGSYGWRPFLPWNATWYYLDWVAIADPFFWLLPLVALAWGANRHWKPLLPILCGGGLIALVIARYIASGGTVSSWVLPLCAVIVLLAAVGWIQFWFGPVRRQQAATSAVLLLAVYALAQGIVAQERKSVIRQEALQRFGPAARWAILTNIGEPFNWEPMYASGDTVVGDGWQLPRNLRVQPVMQALGTPDGRAIAQFARFLTARIDTSGRAVYLWDSRFSQGGRGSWAAVRIRIESAR
;
A
#
# COMPACT_ATOMS: atom_id res chain seq x y z
N MET A 1 0.21 0.01 -1.13
CA MET A 1 1.35 0.93 -1.27
C MET A 1 1.01 2.24 -0.62
N ASP A 2 2.01 3.03 -0.24
CA ASP A 2 1.81 4.37 0.32
C ASP A 2 1.52 5.42 -0.77
N ASN A 3 0.88 6.52 -0.39
CA ASN A 3 0.43 7.58 -1.30
C ASN A 3 1.60 8.30 -2.00
N LEU A 4 2.80 8.33 -1.42
CA LEU A 4 3.98 8.90 -2.08
C LEU A 4 4.39 8.01 -3.26
N ALA A 5 4.42 6.69 -3.08
CA ALA A 5 4.64 5.75 -4.18
C ALA A 5 3.57 5.90 -5.28
N HIS A 6 2.29 5.94 -4.92
CA HIS A 6 1.18 6.14 -5.88
C HIS A 6 1.33 7.44 -6.67
N THR A 7 1.68 8.53 -5.98
CA THR A 7 1.93 9.84 -6.61
C THR A 7 3.07 9.77 -7.62
N LEU A 8 4.22 9.21 -7.23
CA LEU A 8 5.43 9.19 -8.06
C LEU A 8 5.29 8.24 -9.25
N VAL A 9 4.75 7.04 -9.02
CA VAL A 9 4.48 6.06 -10.08
C VAL A 9 3.39 6.59 -11.02
N GLY A 10 2.32 7.17 -10.49
CA GLY A 10 1.27 7.80 -11.29
C GLY A 10 1.80 8.92 -12.19
N ALA A 11 2.68 9.78 -11.65
CA ALA A 11 3.33 10.82 -12.45
C ALA A 11 4.27 10.25 -13.52
N ALA A 12 5.06 9.22 -13.19
CA ALA A 12 5.93 8.56 -14.14
C ALA A 12 5.13 7.87 -15.26
N LEU A 13 4.06 7.16 -14.92
CA LEU A 13 3.12 6.57 -15.89
C LEU A 13 2.52 7.63 -16.79
N GLY A 14 2.03 8.73 -16.21
CA GLY A 14 1.46 9.81 -16.99
C GLY A 14 2.45 10.40 -17.98
N ARG A 15 3.72 10.56 -17.57
CA ARG A 15 4.79 10.97 -18.47
C ARG A 15 5.08 9.91 -19.55
N ALA A 16 5.13 8.64 -19.18
CA ALA A 16 5.45 7.54 -20.09
C ALA A 16 4.41 7.37 -21.22
N ILE A 17 3.12 7.57 -20.93
CA ILE A 17 2.04 7.23 -21.86
C ILE A 17 1.46 8.43 -22.64
N ALA A 18 1.43 9.62 -22.02
CA ALA A 18 0.61 10.73 -22.53
C ALA A 18 1.34 12.06 -22.67
N ASP A 19 2.60 12.16 -22.27
CA ASP A 19 3.33 13.44 -22.16
C ASP A 19 3.43 14.28 -23.45
N ARG A 20 3.45 13.62 -24.61
CA ARG A 20 3.45 14.29 -25.92
C ARG A 20 2.06 14.74 -26.40
N HIS A 21 0.99 14.28 -25.77
CA HIS A 21 -0.40 14.50 -26.22
C HIS A 21 -1.27 15.22 -25.19
N VAL A 22 -0.94 15.12 -23.91
CA VAL A 22 -1.71 15.68 -22.79
C VAL A 22 -0.79 16.62 -22.01
N PRO A 23 -1.04 17.93 -21.99
CA PRO A 23 -0.25 18.85 -21.18
C PRO A 23 -0.38 18.47 -19.70
N ARG A 24 0.73 18.60 -18.96
CA ARG A 24 0.81 18.24 -17.53
C ARG A 24 0.43 16.77 -17.23
N ALA A 25 0.66 15.85 -18.17
CA ALA A 25 0.34 14.43 -18.00
C ALA A 25 0.89 13.82 -16.69
N ALA A 26 2.10 14.21 -16.27
CA ALA A 26 2.66 13.76 -15.00
C ALA A 26 1.86 14.25 -13.77
N LEU A 27 1.39 15.49 -13.76
CA LEU A 27 0.57 16.00 -12.65
C LEU A 27 -0.80 15.33 -12.63
N ILE A 28 -1.43 15.19 -13.81
CA ILE A 28 -2.72 14.50 -13.94
C ILE A 28 -2.59 13.06 -13.45
N GLY A 29 -1.52 12.35 -13.85
CA GLY A 29 -1.28 10.98 -13.41
C GLY A 29 -1.02 10.85 -11.92
N ALA A 30 -0.26 11.79 -11.31
CA ALA A 30 -0.08 11.84 -9.86
C ALA A 30 -1.40 12.00 -9.11
N VAL A 31 -2.26 12.93 -9.56
CA VAL A 31 -3.56 13.16 -8.93
C VAL A 31 -4.47 11.95 -9.13
N ALA A 32 -4.63 11.48 -10.38
CA ALA A 32 -5.51 10.38 -10.72
C ALA A 32 -5.13 9.08 -10.00
N ALA A 33 -3.84 8.80 -9.81
CA ALA A 33 -3.38 7.65 -9.04
C ALA A 33 -3.87 7.70 -7.59
N ASN A 34 -3.97 8.87 -6.95
CA ASN A 34 -4.40 8.97 -5.54
C ASN A 34 -5.92 9.07 -5.33
N VAL A 35 -6.72 9.08 -6.40
CA VAL A 35 -8.18 9.23 -6.28
C VAL A 35 -8.84 8.10 -5.48
N PRO A 36 -8.45 6.82 -5.63
CA PRO A 36 -9.05 5.74 -4.82
C PRO A 36 -8.92 5.96 -3.30
N ASP A 37 -7.82 6.59 -2.87
CA ASP A 37 -7.52 6.91 -1.47
C ASP A 37 -8.22 8.19 -0.97
N LEU A 38 -8.82 8.98 -1.86
CA LEU A 38 -9.42 10.26 -1.49
C LEU A 38 -10.53 10.06 -0.44
N ALA A 39 -11.28 8.95 -0.53
CA ALA A 39 -12.26 8.55 0.49
C ALA A 39 -11.63 8.35 1.88
N GLU A 40 -10.39 7.85 1.96
CA GLU A 40 -9.69 7.61 3.23
C GLU A 40 -9.30 8.91 3.94
N VAL A 41 -9.16 10.02 3.21
CA VAL A 41 -8.97 11.33 3.82
C VAL A 41 -10.19 11.71 4.65
N PHE A 42 -11.39 11.44 4.13
CA PHE A 42 -12.64 11.72 4.82
C PHE A 42 -12.87 10.76 5.99
N THR A 43 -12.60 9.46 5.81
CA THR A 43 -12.84 8.46 6.86
C THR A 43 -11.74 8.39 7.92
N GLY A 44 -10.54 8.92 7.63
CA GLY A 44 -9.38 8.88 8.54
C GLY A 44 -9.15 10.18 9.33
N TYR A 45 -9.43 11.35 8.76
CA TYR A 45 -9.05 12.65 9.36
C TYR A 45 -10.22 13.54 9.77
N LEU A 46 -11.43 13.34 9.23
CA LEU A 46 -12.60 14.20 9.51
C LEU A 46 -13.51 13.67 10.64
N GLY A 47 -12.92 13.05 11.66
CA GLY A 47 -13.60 12.74 12.93
C GLY A 47 -14.45 11.48 12.96
N TRP A 48 -14.29 10.58 11.99
CA TRP A 48 -15.01 9.30 11.94
C TRP A 48 -14.47 8.32 12.99
N SER A 49 -15.30 7.36 13.41
CA SER A 49 -14.88 6.37 14.39
C SER A 49 -13.81 5.44 13.81
N ARG A 50 -13.02 4.79 14.68
CA ARG A 50 -12.02 3.80 14.26
C ARG A 50 -12.67 2.66 13.46
N ALA A 51 -13.89 2.27 13.81
CA ALA A 51 -14.65 1.25 13.10
C ALA A 51 -15.03 1.70 11.68
N ASP A 52 -15.50 2.96 11.53
CA ASP A 52 -15.87 3.49 10.22
C ASP A 52 -14.66 3.60 9.29
N PHE A 53 -13.51 3.98 9.83
CA PHE A 53 -12.25 3.94 9.09
C PHE A 53 -11.96 2.53 8.58
N LEU A 54 -12.00 1.51 9.45
CA LEU A 54 -11.70 0.13 9.05
C LEU A 54 -12.69 -0.46 8.04
N LEU A 55 -13.97 -0.09 8.12
CA LEU A 55 -14.99 -0.50 7.15
C LEU A 55 -14.70 0.06 5.75
N ASN A 56 -14.38 1.35 5.69
CA ASN A 56 -14.23 2.09 4.45
C ASN A 56 -12.80 2.08 3.89
N HIS A 57 -11.81 1.72 4.70
CA HIS A 57 -10.43 1.55 4.26
C HIS A 57 -10.37 0.49 3.17
N ARG A 58 -9.83 0.87 2.00
CA ARG A 58 -9.87 0.07 0.77
C ARG A 58 -11.27 -0.47 0.46
N GLY A 59 -12.27 0.40 0.63
CA GLY A 59 -13.69 0.14 0.42
C GLY A 59 -14.08 0.11 -1.06
N ILE A 60 -15.26 0.62 -1.38
CA ILE A 60 -15.78 0.57 -2.76
C ILE A 60 -14.88 1.29 -3.77
N THR A 61 -14.17 2.34 -3.37
CA THR A 61 -13.21 3.08 -4.23
C THR A 61 -12.06 2.19 -4.73
N HIS A 62 -11.71 1.15 -3.97
CA HIS A 62 -10.65 0.19 -4.31
C HIS A 62 -11.18 -1.08 -5.01
N SER A 63 -12.41 -1.04 -5.53
CA SER A 63 -13.00 -2.13 -6.30
C SER A 63 -12.93 -1.84 -7.80
N LEU A 64 -13.10 -2.88 -8.64
CA LEU A 64 -13.10 -2.69 -10.10
C LEU A 64 -14.25 -1.78 -10.56
N VAL A 65 -15.41 -1.85 -9.89
CA VAL A 65 -16.55 -1.01 -10.22
C VAL A 65 -16.37 0.42 -9.70
N GLY A 66 -15.82 0.60 -8.50
CA GLY A 66 -15.44 1.93 -8.00
C GLY A 66 -14.44 2.60 -8.94
N ALA A 67 -13.38 1.88 -9.33
CA ALA A 67 -12.39 2.38 -10.27
C ALA A 67 -12.99 2.73 -11.64
N ALA A 68 -13.93 1.94 -12.17
CA ALA A 68 -14.60 2.26 -13.43
C ALA A 68 -15.36 3.60 -13.34
N VAL A 69 -16.08 3.85 -12.23
CA VAL A 69 -16.77 5.11 -11.99
C VAL A 69 -15.78 6.28 -11.84
N GLU A 70 -14.74 6.10 -11.02
CA GLU A 70 -13.69 7.10 -10.83
C GLU A 70 -13.00 7.47 -12.14
N ILE A 71 -12.66 6.48 -12.98
CA ILE A 71 -12.07 6.70 -14.29
C ILE A 71 -13.01 7.53 -15.17
N ILE A 72 -14.30 7.18 -15.27
CA ILE A 72 -15.25 7.94 -16.10
C ILE A 72 -15.33 9.40 -15.63
N VAL A 73 -15.51 9.62 -14.32
CA VAL A 73 -15.62 10.95 -13.73
C VAL A 73 -14.35 11.78 -13.97
N LEU A 74 -13.18 11.20 -13.71
CA LEU A 74 -11.90 11.88 -13.91
C LEU A 74 -11.62 12.17 -15.38
N VAL A 75 -11.98 11.26 -16.30
CA VAL A 75 -11.83 11.50 -17.73
C VAL A 75 -12.67 12.68 -18.17
N LEU A 76 -13.92 12.79 -17.70
CA LEU A 76 -14.79 13.94 -17.97
C LEU A 76 -14.16 15.23 -17.43
N ILE A 77 -13.80 15.26 -16.16
CA ILE A 77 -13.21 16.45 -15.51
C ILE A 77 -11.93 16.89 -16.25
N VAL A 78 -10.98 15.97 -16.45
CA VAL A 78 -9.69 16.28 -17.08
C VAL A 78 -9.89 16.64 -18.55
N GLY A 79 -10.77 15.95 -19.28
CA GLY A 79 -11.06 16.26 -20.68
C GLY A 79 -11.65 17.66 -20.88
N PHE A 80 -12.49 18.12 -19.96
CA PHE A 80 -13.02 19.49 -19.98
C PHE A 80 -12.00 20.56 -19.60
N ILE A 81 -11.06 20.25 -18.69
CA ILE A 81 -9.96 21.16 -18.31
C ILE A 81 -8.93 21.25 -19.42
N VAL A 82 -8.61 20.14 -20.06
CA VAL A 82 -7.52 19.99 -21.03
C VAL A 82 -8.06 19.85 -22.45
N ARG A 83 -8.85 20.83 -22.90
CA ARG A 83 -9.65 20.77 -24.14
C ARG A 83 -8.85 20.50 -25.41
N ALA A 84 -7.56 20.84 -25.43
CA ALA A 84 -6.68 20.60 -26.57
C ALA A 84 -6.19 19.14 -26.68
N ALA A 85 -6.34 18.34 -25.63
CA ALA A 85 -5.89 16.94 -25.63
C ALA A 85 -6.96 16.01 -26.22
N PRO A 86 -6.59 15.01 -27.04
CA PRO A 86 -7.53 14.00 -27.50
C PRO A 86 -8.13 13.22 -26.33
N TRP A 87 -9.46 13.13 -26.25
CA TRP A 87 -10.18 12.40 -25.19
C TRP A 87 -9.69 10.97 -24.99
N ARG A 88 -9.35 10.25 -26.06
CA ARG A 88 -8.77 8.89 -25.98
C ARG A 88 -7.44 8.86 -25.23
N ARG A 89 -6.61 9.90 -25.33
CA ARG A 89 -5.32 10.00 -24.61
C ARG A 89 -5.55 10.34 -23.14
N VAL A 90 -6.51 11.19 -22.83
CA VAL A 90 -6.93 11.47 -21.45
C VAL A 90 -7.51 10.21 -20.80
N ALA A 91 -8.37 9.49 -21.52
CA ALA A 91 -8.94 8.22 -21.06
C ALA A 91 -7.86 7.17 -20.75
N LEU A 92 -6.92 6.96 -21.68
CA LEU A 92 -5.80 6.05 -21.45
C LEU A 92 -4.96 6.48 -20.25
N LEU A 93 -4.64 7.78 -20.14
CA LEU A 93 -3.87 8.33 -19.03
C LEU A 93 -4.49 8.01 -17.68
N VAL A 94 -5.74 8.45 -17.49
CA VAL A 94 -6.50 8.29 -16.24
C VAL A 94 -6.68 6.80 -15.92
N ALA A 95 -7.11 5.99 -16.89
CA ALA A 95 -7.35 4.57 -16.68
C ALA A 95 -6.09 3.85 -16.21
N VAL A 96 -4.96 4.04 -16.89
CA VAL A 96 -3.69 3.39 -16.51
C VAL A 96 -3.25 3.83 -15.11
N THR A 97 -3.39 5.10 -14.76
CA THR A 97 -2.95 5.61 -13.45
C THR A 97 -3.85 5.15 -12.31
N VAL A 98 -5.17 5.15 -12.48
CA VAL A 98 -6.11 4.63 -11.47
C VAL A 98 -5.92 3.11 -11.29
N LEU A 99 -5.83 2.36 -12.39
CA LEU A 99 -5.61 0.91 -12.30
C LEU A 99 -4.24 0.56 -11.69
N SER A 100 -3.22 1.41 -11.90
CA SER A 100 -1.92 1.21 -11.26
C SER A 100 -1.99 1.29 -9.74
N HIS A 101 -2.84 2.16 -9.18
CA HIS A 101 -3.09 2.24 -7.73
C HIS A 101 -3.59 0.92 -7.18
N LEU A 102 -4.66 0.39 -7.77
CA LEU A 102 -5.27 -0.86 -7.34
C LEU A 102 -4.29 -2.03 -7.45
N PHE A 103 -3.55 -2.08 -8.56
CA PHE A 103 -2.53 -3.11 -8.76
C PHE A 103 -1.45 -3.01 -7.69
N MET A 104 -0.91 -1.82 -7.42
CA MET A 104 0.09 -1.57 -6.37
C MET A 104 -0.42 -1.90 -4.97
N ASP A 105 -1.70 -1.70 -4.70
CA ASP A 105 -2.32 -2.05 -3.44
C ASP A 105 -2.54 -3.55 -3.24
N TRP A 106 -2.76 -4.28 -4.33
CA TRP A 106 -2.85 -5.73 -4.32
C TRP A 106 -1.50 -6.42 -4.01
N GLN A 107 -0.37 -5.80 -4.34
CA GLN A 107 0.98 -6.37 -4.20
C GLN A 107 1.38 -6.71 -2.75
N GLY A 108 0.87 -5.95 -1.78
CA GLY A 108 1.30 -6.08 -0.38
C GLY A 108 0.45 -6.99 0.48
N SER A 109 0.77 -7.02 1.78
CA SER A 109 0.06 -7.84 2.76
C SER A 109 -1.25 -7.24 3.27
N TYR A 110 -1.65 -6.06 2.78
CA TYR A 110 -2.89 -5.36 3.14
C TYR A 110 -4.08 -5.81 2.28
N GLY A 111 -3.80 -6.19 1.03
CA GLY A 111 -4.78 -6.72 0.10
C GLY A 111 -5.79 -5.71 -0.42
N TRP A 112 -6.70 -6.20 -1.26
CA TRP A 112 -7.79 -5.43 -1.86
C TRP A 112 -9.02 -6.31 -2.12
N ARG A 113 -10.14 -5.70 -2.48
CA ARG A 113 -11.44 -6.36 -2.68
C ARG A 113 -12.02 -5.97 -4.06
N PRO A 114 -11.56 -6.62 -5.15
CA PRO A 114 -11.88 -6.18 -6.51
C PRO A 114 -13.36 -6.29 -6.88
N PHE A 115 -14.09 -7.19 -6.21
CA PHE A 115 -15.47 -7.56 -6.55
C PHE A 115 -16.54 -6.96 -5.62
N LEU A 116 -16.21 -5.92 -4.83
CA LEU A 116 -17.24 -5.18 -4.11
C LEU A 116 -18.25 -4.52 -5.07
N PRO A 117 -19.53 -4.39 -4.67
CA PRO A 117 -20.10 -4.81 -3.39
C PRO A 117 -20.57 -6.28 -3.36
N TRP A 118 -20.45 -7.02 -4.46
CA TRP A 118 -21.00 -8.39 -4.56
C TRP A 118 -20.20 -9.43 -3.77
N ASN A 119 -18.88 -9.27 -3.68
CA ASN A 119 -18.01 -10.17 -2.95
C ASN A 119 -16.95 -9.39 -2.16
N ALA A 120 -16.97 -9.57 -0.83
CA ALA A 120 -16.07 -8.90 0.12
C ALA A 120 -14.76 -9.67 0.39
N THR A 121 -14.44 -10.71 -0.39
CA THR A 121 -13.20 -11.49 -0.25
C THR A 121 -11.99 -10.60 -0.47
N TRP A 122 -11.05 -10.66 0.47
CA TRP A 122 -9.76 -10.01 0.36
C TRP A 122 -8.78 -10.86 -0.44
N TYR A 123 -8.04 -10.20 -1.34
CA TYR A 123 -6.98 -10.82 -2.14
C TYR A 123 -5.64 -10.18 -1.78
N TYR A 124 -4.62 -10.99 -1.57
CA TYR A 124 -3.29 -10.56 -1.12
C TYR A 124 -2.22 -11.20 -2.02
N LEU A 125 -1.31 -10.40 -2.57
CA LEU A 125 -0.12 -10.94 -3.22
C LEU A 125 1.06 -11.09 -2.27
N ASP A 126 1.08 -10.39 -1.13
CA ASP A 126 2.07 -10.63 -0.06
C ASP A 126 3.54 -10.57 -0.56
N TRP A 127 3.88 -9.74 -1.56
CA TRP A 127 5.21 -9.82 -2.19
C TRP A 127 6.00 -8.50 -2.24
N VAL A 128 5.37 -7.34 -2.03
CA VAL A 128 6.04 -6.04 -2.04
C VAL A 128 5.51 -5.22 -0.86
N ALA A 129 6.41 -4.62 -0.09
CA ALA A 129 6.08 -3.85 1.09
C ALA A 129 5.20 -2.63 0.79
N ILE A 130 4.44 -2.19 1.79
CA ILE A 130 3.60 -0.99 1.66
C ILE A 130 4.42 0.28 1.38
N ALA A 131 5.62 0.36 1.96
CA ALA A 131 6.59 1.42 1.75
C ALA A 131 7.89 0.79 1.26
N ASP A 132 8.26 1.13 0.02
CA ASP A 132 9.42 0.57 -0.66
C ASP A 132 10.25 1.70 -1.29
N PRO A 133 11.52 1.87 -0.88
CA PRO A 133 12.36 2.96 -1.38
C PRO A 133 12.52 2.99 -2.91
N PHE A 134 12.44 1.84 -3.60
CA PHE A 134 12.59 1.79 -5.05
C PHE A 134 11.37 2.38 -5.77
N PHE A 135 10.17 2.16 -5.23
CA PHE A 135 8.92 2.76 -5.72
C PHE A 135 8.88 4.28 -5.53
N TRP A 136 9.75 4.83 -4.67
CA TRP A 136 9.93 6.27 -4.55
C TRP A 136 11.06 6.78 -5.46
N LEU A 137 12.25 6.19 -5.35
CA LEU A 137 13.46 6.73 -5.98
C LEU A 137 13.44 6.61 -7.50
N LEU A 138 13.12 5.44 -8.07
CA LEU A 138 13.15 5.25 -9.52
C LEU A 138 12.25 6.25 -10.28
N PRO A 139 10.95 6.41 -9.94
CA PRO A 139 10.11 7.40 -10.59
C PRO A 139 10.54 8.83 -10.27
N LEU A 140 10.98 9.13 -9.05
CA LEU A 140 11.49 10.46 -8.69
C LEU A 140 12.68 10.88 -9.57
N VAL A 141 13.64 9.98 -9.77
CA VAL A 141 14.81 10.21 -10.64
C VAL A 141 14.39 10.41 -12.09
N ALA A 142 13.50 9.56 -12.63
CA ALA A 142 13.01 9.74 -13.99
C ALA A 142 12.20 11.03 -14.18
N LEU A 143 11.45 11.45 -13.16
CA LEU A 143 10.71 12.69 -13.15
C LEU A 143 11.65 13.91 -13.12
N ALA A 144 12.73 13.82 -12.33
CA ALA A 144 13.78 14.81 -12.24
C ALA A 144 14.54 14.99 -13.55
N TRP A 145 15.09 13.92 -14.14
CA TRP A 145 15.86 13.99 -15.39
C TRP A 145 15.07 14.56 -16.57
N GLY A 146 13.74 14.55 -16.51
CA GLY A 146 12.89 15.14 -17.53
C GLY A 146 12.33 16.54 -17.24
N ALA A 147 12.77 17.20 -16.15
CA ALA A 147 12.31 18.54 -15.78
C ALA A 147 13.19 19.66 -16.37
N ASN A 148 12.64 20.88 -16.47
CA ASN A 148 13.35 22.03 -17.06
C ASN A 148 14.52 22.55 -16.16
N ARG A 149 15.55 23.26 -16.70
CA ARG A 149 16.79 23.64 -15.99
C ARG A 149 16.43 24.82 -15.14
N HIS A 150 16.13 24.54 -13.91
CA HIS A 150 16.05 25.55 -12.88
C HIS A 150 16.70 24.96 -11.64
N TRP A 151 17.16 25.76 -10.70
CA TRP A 151 17.58 25.26 -9.39
C TRP A 151 16.37 24.75 -8.57
N LYS A 152 15.15 25.17 -8.94
CA LYS A 152 13.88 24.84 -8.28
C LYS A 152 13.49 23.33 -8.27
N PRO A 153 13.81 22.49 -9.27
CA PRO A 153 13.46 21.06 -9.28
C PRO A 153 14.50 20.16 -8.60
N LEU A 154 15.67 20.68 -8.18
CA LEU A 154 16.58 19.97 -7.27
C LEU A 154 16.00 19.89 -5.85
N LEU A 155 15.27 20.93 -5.44
CA LEU A 155 14.69 21.01 -4.10
C LEU A 155 13.73 19.84 -3.80
N PRO A 156 12.77 19.46 -4.67
CA PRO A 156 11.96 18.26 -4.48
C PRO A 156 12.74 16.94 -4.42
N ILE A 157 13.87 16.83 -5.14
CA ILE A 157 14.71 15.62 -5.12
C ILE A 157 15.46 15.53 -3.79
N LEU A 158 16.01 16.64 -3.32
CA LEU A 158 16.72 16.72 -2.05
C LEU A 158 15.76 16.60 -0.86
N CYS A 159 14.60 17.26 -0.91
CA CYS A 159 13.55 17.11 0.09
C CYS A 159 12.94 15.70 0.07
N GLY A 160 12.72 15.13 -1.12
CA GLY A 160 12.23 13.76 -1.29
C GLY A 160 13.24 12.74 -0.76
N GLY A 161 14.51 12.84 -1.18
CA GLY A 161 15.60 12.01 -0.66
C GLY A 161 15.80 12.16 0.85
N GLY A 162 15.72 13.39 1.38
CA GLY A 162 15.77 13.67 2.80
C GLY A 162 14.59 13.09 3.58
N LEU A 163 13.37 13.16 3.03
CA LEU A 163 12.18 12.53 3.61
C LEU A 163 12.31 11.00 3.62
N ILE A 164 12.77 10.41 2.51
CA ILE A 164 13.02 8.96 2.40
C ILE A 164 14.06 8.52 3.44
N ALA A 165 15.18 9.24 3.52
CA ALA A 165 16.22 8.97 4.51
C ALA A 165 15.68 9.11 5.96
N LEU A 166 14.85 10.12 6.23
CA LEU A 166 14.21 10.30 7.54
C LEU A 166 13.25 9.15 7.86
N VAL A 167 12.43 8.70 6.91
CA VAL A 167 11.50 7.58 7.10
C VAL A 167 12.27 6.30 7.39
N ILE A 168 13.31 6.00 6.61
CA ILE A 168 14.16 4.84 6.85
C ILE A 168 14.88 4.93 8.20
N ALA A 169 15.45 6.09 8.53
CA ALA A 169 16.11 6.31 9.82
C ALA A 169 15.16 6.15 11.00
N ARG A 170 13.92 6.66 10.90
CA ARG A 170 12.88 6.46 11.93
C ARG A 170 12.46 5.01 12.05
N TYR A 171 12.32 4.30 10.93
CA TYR A 171 12.00 2.88 10.92
C TYR A 171 13.08 2.07 11.64
N ILE A 172 14.36 2.31 11.32
CA ILE A 172 15.50 1.69 12.01
C ILE A 172 15.50 2.05 13.50
N ALA A 173 15.29 3.32 13.85
CA ALA A 173 15.24 3.78 15.24
C ALA A 173 14.10 3.15 16.04
N SER A 174 13.02 2.71 15.38
CA SER A 174 11.92 1.96 16.00
C SER A 174 12.17 0.45 16.15
N GLY A 175 13.38 -0.01 15.84
CA GLY A 175 13.78 -1.43 15.90
C GLY A 175 13.57 -2.21 14.61
N GLY A 176 13.20 -1.54 13.51
CA GLY A 176 13.10 -2.17 12.19
C GLY A 176 14.47 -2.48 11.59
N THR A 177 14.55 -3.58 10.84
CA THR A 177 15.76 -3.98 10.12
C THR A 177 15.63 -3.64 8.64
N VAL A 178 16.73 -3.18 8.04
CA VAL A 178 16.80 -2.84 6.61
C VAL A 178 17.91 -3.68 6.00
N SER A 179 17.63 -4.31 4.87
CA SER A 179 18.62 -5.14 4.17
C SER A 179 19.87 -4.33 3.83
N SER A 180 21.05 -4.91 4.09
CA SER A 180 22.36 -4.23 4.03
C SER A 180 22.67 -3.57 2.69
N TRP A 181 22.12 -4.10 1.59
CA TRP A 181 22.31 -3.60 0.23
C TRP A 181 21.35 -2.47 -0.17
N VAL A 182 20.22 -2.29 0.54
CA VAL A 182 19.19 -1.31 0.18
C VAL A 182 19.72 0.10 0.31
N LEU A 183 20.35 0.45 1.43
CA LEU A 183 20.89 1.79 1.67
C LEU A 183 21.99 2.19 0.66
N PRO A 184 23.02 1.35 0.40
CA PRO A 184 24.00 1.61 -0.64
C PRO A 184 23.37 1.79 -2.03
N LEU A 185 22.43 0.92 -2.42
CA LEU A 185 21.79 1.02 -3.73
C LEU A 185 20.95 2.29 -3.86
N CYS A 186 20.21 2.68 -2.81
CA CYS A 186 19.52 3.96 -2.76
C CYS A 186 20.49 5.14 -2.94
N ALA A 187 21.65 5.10 -2.26
CA ALA A 187 22.68 6.13 -2.41
C ALA A 187 23.22 6.19 -3.86
N VAL A 188 23.46 5.03 -4.49
CA VAL A 188 23.87 4.97 -5.90
C VAL A 188 22.79 5.56 -6.82
N ILE A 189 21.52 5.22 -6.61
CA ILE A 189 20.41 5.79 -7.41
C ILE A 189 20.35 7.32 -7.26
N VAL A 190 20.53 7.84 -6.04
CA VAL A 190 20.58 9.29 -5.78
C VAL A 190 21.80 9.95 -6.42
N LEU A 191 22.98 9.32 -6.38
CA LEU A 191 24.19 9.81 -7.05
C LEU A 191 24.00 9.85 -8.56
N LEU A 192 23.47 8.78 -9.16
CA LEU A 192 23.11 8.75 -10.57
C LEU A 192 22.10 9.85 -10.89
N ALA A 193 21.12 10.09 -10.01
CA ALA A 193 20.17 11.17 -10.17
C ALA A 193 20.86 12.54 -10.27
N ALA A 194 21.80 12.81 -9.36
CA ALA A 194 22.56 14.05 -9.30
C ALA A 194 23.47 14.24 -10.53
N VAL A 195 24.18 13.19 -10.96
CA VAL A 195 25.01 13.22 -12.19
C VAL A 195 24.14 13.46 -13.42
N GLY A 196 23.03 12.71 -13.54
CA GLY A 196 22.09 12.84 -14.64
C GLY A 196 21.45 14.22 -14.73
N TRP A 197 21.14 14.83 -13.58
CA TRP A 197 20.64 16.20 -13.49
C TRP A 197 21.62 17.25 -14.02
N ILE A 198 22.92 17.06 -13.75
CA ILE A 198 23.98 17.99 -14.18
C ILE A 198 24.26 17.85 -15.68
N GLN A 199 24.30 16.61 -16.19
CA GLN A 199 24.84 16.29 -17.51
C GLN A 199 23.80 16.11 -18.62
N PHE A 200 22.57 15.69 -18.29
CA PHE A 200 21.61 15.25 -19.30
C PHE A 200 20.40 16.18 -19.40
N TRP A 201 20.36 16.88 -20.54
CA TRP A 201 19.29 17.80 -20.90
C TRP A 201 18.46 17.17 -22.02
N PHE A 202 17.22 16.84 -21.71
CA PHE A 202 16.39 15.95 -22.52
C PHE A 202 15.11 16.62 -23.00
N GLY A 203 14.91 16.64 -24.32
CA GLY A 203 13.63 17.01 -24.92
C GLY A 203 12.50 16.01 -24.59
N PRO A 204 11.25 16.28 -25.02
CA PRO A 204 10.06 15.49 -24.67
C PRO A 204 10.19 13.98 -24.87
N VAL A 205 10.92 13.54 -25.90
CA VAL A 205 11.14 12.11 -26.20
C VAL A 205 11.96 11.42 -25.11
N ARG A 206 13.07 12.03 -24.69
CA ARG A 206 13.99 11.39 -23.73
C ARG A 206 13.43 11.39 -22.30
N ARG A 207 12.64 12.41 -21.91
CA ARG A 207 11.91 12.38 -20.63
C ARG A 207 10.82 11.31 -20.60
N GLN A 208 10.16 11.05 -21.72
CA GLN A 208 9.20 9.95 -21.86
C GLN A 208 9.91 8.60 -21.74
N GLN A 209 11.07 8.44 -22.40
CA GLN A 209 11.90 7.24 -22.30
C GLN A 209 12.36 6.99 -20.85
N ALA A 210 12.88 8.00 -20.15
CA ALA A 210 13.30 7.87 -18.75
C ALA A 210 12.16 7.38 -17.84
N ALA A 211 10.97 7.97 -17.98
CA ALA A 211 9.79 7.55 -17.22
C ALA A 211 9.34 6.13 -17.57
N THR A 212 9.38 5.76 -18.85
CA THR A 212 9.06 4.40 -19.32
C THR A 212 10.04 3.39 -18.73
N SER A 213 11.35 3.67 -18.79
CA SER A 213 12.38 2.80 -18.22
C SER A 213 12.22 2.63 -16.70
N ALA A 214 11.92 3.71 -15.95
CA ALA A 214 11.69 3.60 -14.52
C ALA A 214 10.47 2.72 -14.18
N VAL A 215 9.36 2.88 -14.90
CA VAL A 215 8.17 2.03 -14.73
C VAL A 215 8.47 0.57 -15.09
N LEU A 216 9.19 0.31 -16.19
CA LEU A 216 9.59 -1.04 -16.58
C LEU A 216 10.54 -1.69 -15.57
N LEU A 217 11.51 -0.94 -15.05
CA LEU A 217 12.41 -1.43 -14.00
C LEU A 217 11.64 -1.76 -12.72
N LEU A 218 10.66 -0.94 -12.32
CA LEU A 218 9.76 -1.26 -11.20
C LEU A 218 8.93 -2.51 -11.46
N ALA A 219 8.42 -2.70 -12.68
CA ALA A 219 7.68 -3.90 -13.05
C ALA A 219 8.56 -5.16 -12.98
N VAL A 220 9.79 -5.09 -13.47
CA VAL A 220 10.78 -6.18 -13.38
C VAL A 220 11.12 -6.47 -11.91
N TYR A 221 11.35 -5.43 -11.11
CA TYR A 221 11.63 -5.54 -9.69
C TYR A 221 10.48 -6.22 -8.91
N ALA A 222 9.25 -5.76 -9.12
CA ALA A 222 8.06 -6.34 -8.50
C ALA A 222 7.82 -7.79 -8.94
N LEU A 223 8.04 -8.09 -10.23
CA LEU A 223 7.93 -9.45 -10.77
C LEU A 223 8.98 -10.38 -10.15
N ALA A 224 10.22 -9.92 -10.02
CA ALA A 224 11.29 -10.68 -9.38
C ALA A 224 10.94 -11.00 -7.92
N GLN A 225 10.46 -10.02 -7.16
CA GLN A 225 9.96 -10.27 -5.80
C GLN A 225 8.82 -11.28 -5.81
N GLY A 226 7.90 -11.19 -6.76
CA GLY A 226 6.78 -12.10 -6.87
C GLY A 226 7.16 -13.56 -7.15
N ILE A 227 8.17 -13.78 -7.99
CA ILE A 227 8.70 -15.11 -8.29
C ILE A 227 9.31 -15.73 -7.02
N VAL A 228 10.17 -14.99 -6.32
CA VAL A 228 10.81 -15.48 -5.08
C VAL A 228 9.79 -15.66 -3.96
N ALA A 229 8.82 -14.75 -3.84
CA ALA A 229 7.72 -14.85 -2.89
C ALA A 229 6.92 -16.14 -3.11
N GLN A 230 6.70 -16.57 -4.35
CA GLN A 230 5.92 -17.77 -4.64
C GLN A 230 6.58 -19.04 -4.08
N GLU A 231 7.90 -19.14 -4.19
CA GLU A 231 8.67 -20.22 -3.57
C GLU A 231 8.52 -20.17 -2.05
N ARG A 232 8.72 -18.99 -1.44
CA ARG A 232 8.60 -18.79 0.01
C ARG A 232 7.21 -19.12 0.55
N LYS A 233 6.14 -18.74 -0.17
CA LYS A 233 4.75 -19.11 0.15
C LYS A 233 4.53 -20.62 0.17
N SER A 234 5.16 -21.35 -0.75
CA SER A 234 5.00 -22.81 -0.82
C SER A 234 5.55 -23.49 0.44
N VAL A 235 6.71 -23.03 0.93
CA VAL A 235 7.35 -23.53 2.15
C VAL A 235 6.50 -23.20 3.38
N ILE A 236 6.13 -21.92 3.55
CA ILE A 236 5.34 -21.46 4.70
C ILE A 236 3.96 -22.12 4.73
N ARG A 237 3.34 -22.36 3.57
CA ARG A 237 2.09 -23.13 3.49
C ARG A 237 2.27 -24.55 4.02
N GLN A 238 3.34 -25.24 3.65
CA GLN A 238 3.60 -26.60 4.13
C GLN A 238 3.82 -26.63 5.64
N GLU A 239 4.61 -25.71 6.18
CA GLU A 239 4.82 -25.56 7.62
C GLU A 239 3.51 -25.27 8.36
N ALA A 240 2.64 -24.42 7.81
CA ALA A 240 1.33 -24.10 8.38
C ALA A 240 0.44 -25.35 8.47
N LEU A 241 0.40 -26.14 7.39
CA LEU A 241 -0.40 -27.36 7.32
C LEU A 241 0.13 -28.46 8.24
N GLN A 242 1.46 -28.59 8.36
CA GLN A 242 2.07 -29.53 9.31
C GLN A 242 1.78 -29.14 10.76
N ARG A 243 1.84 -27.84 11.08
CA ARG A 243 1.66 -27.34 12.45
C ARG A 243 0.20 -27.30 12.92
N PHE A 244 -0.73 -26.90 12.05
CA PHE A 244 -2.13 -26.61 12.42
C PHE A 244 -3.16 -27.40 11.61
N GLY A 245 -2.73 -28.29 10.72
CA GLY A 245 -3.60 -29.11 9.88
C GLY A 245 -4.23 -28.35 8.71
N PRO A 246 -5.20 -28.97 8.01
CA PRO A 246 -5.78 -28.43 6.76
C PRO A 246 -6.50 -27.09 6.91
N ALA A 247 -6.98 -26.76 8.11
CA ALA A 247 -7.69 -25.51 8.40
C ALA A 247 -6.75 -24.33 8.73
N ALA A 248 -5.44 -24.53 8.67
CA ALA A 248 -4.45 -23.50 8.93
C ALA A 248 -4.63 -22.29 7.99
N ARG A 249 -4.63 -21.10 8.58
CA ARG A 249 -4.47 -19.84 7.85
C ARG A 249 -2.99 -19.46 7.87
N TRP A 250 -2.52 -18.87 6.79
CA TRP A 250 -1.13 -18.46 6.66
C TRP A 250 -0.98 -17.23 5.77
N ALA A 251 0.14 -16.53 5.95
CA ALA A 251 0.55 -15.40 5.14
C ALA A 251 2.07 -15.29 5.18
N ILE A 252 2.60 -14.53 4.23
CA ILE A 252 3.96 -14.00 4.31
C ILE A 252 3.82 -12.49 4.40
N LEU A 253 4.33 -11.88 5.46
CA LEU A 253 4.22 -10.45 5.69
C LEU A 253 5.41 -9.75 5.05
N THR A 254 5.11 -8.71 4.29
CA THR A 254 6.11 -7.87 3.64
C THR A 254 6.70 -6.87 4.64
N ASN A 255 8.02 -6.79 4.71
CA ASN A 255 8.72 -5.89 5.62
C ASN A 255 9.25 -4.65 4.90
N ILE A 256 9.14 -3.48 5.54
CA ILE A 256 9.64 -2.22 4.98
C ILE A 256 11.16 -2.29 4.93
N GLY A 257 11.76 -2.02 3.77
CA GLY A 257 13.22 -2.01 3.61
C GLY A 257 13.88 -3.40 3.59
N GLU A 258 13.10 -4.48 3.53
CA GLU A 258 13.62 -5.85 3.39
C GLU A 258 13.04 -6.57 2.18
N PRO A 259 13.22 -6.02 0.96
CA PRO A 259 12.79 -6.73 -0.23
C PRO A 259 13.44 -8.09 -0.34
N PHE A 260 12.70 -9.06 -0.87
CA PHE A 260 13.04 -10.48 -0.91
C PHE A 260 13.10 -11.20 0.45
N ASN A 261 12.71 -10.54 1.55
CA ASN A 261 12.54 -11.16 2.85
C ASN A 261 11.11 -10.97 3.35
N TRP A 262 10.51 -12.04 3.87
CA TRP A 262 9.13 -12.03 4.36
C TRP A 262 9.02 -12.76 5.69
N GLU A 263 8.28 -12.16 6.61
CA GLU A 263 7.98 -12.76 7.91
C GLU A 263 6.83 -13.77 7.78
N PRO A 264 6.99 -15.01 8.23
CA PRO A 264 5.90 -15.97 8.21
C PRO A 264 4.83 -15.64 9.26
N MET A 265 3.57 -15.84 8.90
CA MET A 265 2.47 -15.76 9.86
C MET A 265 1.52 -16.93 9.70
N TYR A 266 1.13 -17.52 10.81
CA TYR A 266 0.29 -18.71 10.87
C TYR A 266 -0.87 -18.51 11.84
N ALA A 267 -2.00 -19.14 11.59
CA ALA A 267 -3.08 -19.20 12.57
C ALA A 267 -3.91 -20.48 12.45
N SER A 268 -4.33 -20.97 13.62
CA SER A 268 -5.40 -21.96 13.77
C SER A 268 -6.71 -21.27 14.16
N GLY A 269 -7.72 -22.06 14.53
CA GLY A 269 -8.96 -21.54 15.11
C GLY A 269 -8.74 -20.75 16.41
N ASP A 270 -7.75 -21.14 17.20
CA ASP A 270 -7.59 -20.68 18.58
C ASP A 270 -6.25 -19.95 18.83
N THR A 271 -5.31 -20.02 17.90
CA THR A 271 -3.96 -19.46 18.07
C THR A 271 -3.48 -18.74 16.81
N VAL A 272 -2.72 -17.66 16.98
CA VAL A 272 -1.96 -16.99 15.93
C VAL A 272 -0.48 -16.94 16.31
N VAL A 273 0.39 -17.10 15.33
CA VAL A 273 1.84 -17.19 15.51
C VAL A 273 2.51 -16.32 14.46
N GLY A 274 3.45 -15.47 14.91
CA GLY A 274 4.39 -14.75 14.05
C GLY A 274 5.82 -15.12 14.41
N ASP A 275 6.79 -14.30 14.01
CA ASP A 275 8.20 -14.61 14.25
C ASP A 275 8.58 -14.40 15.72
N GLY A 276 8.95 -15.49 16.41
CA GLY A 276 9.35 -15.45 17.83
C GLY A 276 8.22 -15.23 18.83
N TRP A 277 6.94 -15.22 18.43
CA TRP A 277 5.81 -15.01 19.35
C TRP A 277 4.56 -15.81 18.98
N GLN A 278 3.73 -16.10 19.98
CA GLN A 278 2.46 -16.81 19.84
C GLN A 278 1.39 -16.20 20.75
N LEU A 279 0.17 -16.04 20.23
CA LEU A 279 -0.95 -15.46 20.96
C LEU A 279 -2.23 -16.30 20.82
N PRO A 280 -3.05 -16.40 21.89
CA PRO A 280 -4.38 -16.96 21.81
C PRO A 280 -5.32 -15.99 21.08
N ARG A 281 -6.18 -16.50 20.20
CA ARG A 281 -7.14 -15.68 19.43
C ARG A 281 -8.38 -15.30 20.23
N ASN A 282 -8.79 -16.14 21.18
CA ASN A 282 -9.94 -15.94 22.09
C ASN A 282 -11.29 -15.65 21.40
N LEU A 283 -11.46 -15.98 20.11
CA LEU A 283 -12.65 -15.59 19.34
C LEU A 283 -13.93 -16.34 19.74
N ARG A 284 -13.80 -17.46 20.44
CA ARG A 284 -14.93 -18.31 20.90
C ARG A 284 -15.36 -18.01 22.34
N VAL A 285 -14.74 -17.03 22.99
CA VAL A 285 -15.06 -16.65 24.37
C VAL A 285 -16.28 -15.73 24.37
N GLN A 286 -17.26 -15.96 25.25
CA GLN A 286 -18.59 -15.33 25.21
C GLN A 286 -18.56 -13.77 25.12
N PRO A 287 -17.83 -13.04 25.99
CA PRO A 287 -17.66 -11.59 25.84
C PRO A 287 -17.13 -11.14 24.48
N VAL A 288 -16.24 -11.93 23.87
CA VAL A 288 -15.66 -11.64 22.56
C VAL A 288 -16.68 -11.87 21.45
N MET A 289 -17.46 -12.95 21.54
CA MET A 289 -18.54 -13.22 20.59
C MET A 289 -19.62 -12.12 20.63
N GLN A 290 -19.97 -11.63 21.81
CA GLN A 290 -20.87 -10.48 21.97
C GLN A 290 -20.27 -9.22 21.34
N ALA A 291 -19.00 -8.93 21.61
CA ALA A 291 -18.29 -7.80 21.02
C ALA A 291 -18.27 -7.87 19.48
N LEU A 292 -18.03 -9.05 18.90
CA LEU A 292 -18.10 -9.31 17.45
C LEU A 292 -19.49 -9.07 16.85
N GLY A 293 -20.55 -9.15 17.67
CA GLY A 293 -21.92 -8.81 17.28
C GLY A 293 -22.22 -7.31 17.25
N THR A 294 -21.31 -6.44 17.70
CA THR A 294 -21.48 -4.98 17.62
C THR A 294 -21.07 -4.45 16.22
N PRO A 295 -21.50 -3.24 15.82
CA PRO A 295 -21.03 -2.61 14.58
C PRO A 295 -19.50 -2.55 14.50
N ASP A 296 -18.84 -2.10 15.57
CA ASP A 296 -17.39 -1.96 15.62
C ASP A 296 -16.67 -3.32 15.58
N GLY A 297 -17.26 -4.34 16.22
CA GLY A 297 -16.74 -5.71 16.18
C GLY A 297 -16.83 -6.32 14.79
N ARG A 298 -17.94 -6.09 14.07
CA ARG A 298 -18.08 -6.49 12.66
C ARG A 298 -17.09 -5.76 11.76
N ALA A 299 -16.86 -4.46 12.00
CA ALA A 299 -15.90 -3.66 11.25
C ALA A 299 -14.49 -4.25 11.27
N ILE A 300 -13.94 -4.49 12.47
CA ILE A 300 -12.61 -5.08 12.59
C ILE A 300 -12.58 -6.54 12.11
N ALA A 301 -13.65 -7.32 12.31
CA ALA A 301 -13.72 -8.69 11.83
C ALA A 301 -13.72 -8.81 10.30
N GLN A 302 -14.32 -7.84 9.61
CA GLN A 302 -14.28 -7.74 8.14
C GLN A 302 -12.90 -7.32 7.64
N PHE A 303 -12.21 -6.43 8.36
CA PHE A 303 -10.90 -5.92 7.99
C PHE A 303 -9.77 -6.93 8.27
N ALA A 304 -9.84 -7.63 9.41
CA ALA A 304 -8.71 -8.38 9.95
C ALA A 304 -8.49 -9.71 9.22
N ARG A 305 -7.25 -9.93 8.73
CA ARG A 305 -6.80 -11.22 8.18
C ARG A 305 -6.54 -12.23 9.30
N PHE A 306 -5.89 -11.76 10.37
CA PHE A 306 -5.55 -12.54 11.56
C PHE A 306 -6.16 -11.91 12.82
N LEU A 307 -7.49 -12.01 12.92
CA LEU A 307 -8.23 -11.44 14.04
C LEU A 307 -7.91 -12.15 15.37
N THR A 308 -7.60 -11.34 16.37
CA THR A 308 -7.28 -11.75 17.74
C THR A 308 -8.02 -10.86 18.73
N ALA A 309 -8.32 -11.42 19.91
CA ALA A 309 -9.05 -10.73 20.96
C ALA A 309 -8.39 -10.88 22.33
N ARG A 310 -8.57 -9.85 23.17
CA ARG A 310 -8.18 -9.86 24.58
C ARG A 310 -9.28 -9.21 25.40
N ILE A 311 -9.57 -9.83 26.54
CA ILE A 311 -10.52 -9.32 27.53
C ILE A 311 -9.73 -8.53 28.57
N ASP A 312 -10.11 -7.29 28.79
CA ASP A 312 -9.61 -6.44 29.86
C ASP A 312 -10.67 -6.42 30.96
N THR A 313 -10.48 -7.28 31.95
CA THR A 313 -11.41 -7.46 33.09
C THR A 313 -11.46 -6.22 33.97
N SER A 314 -10.32 -5.56 34.19
CA SER A 314 -10.22 -4.31 34.94
C SER A 314 -10.92 -3.15 34.23
N GLY A 315 -10.78 -3.08 32.90
CA GLY A 315 -11.35 -2.03 32.06
C GLY A 315 -12.75 -2.30 31.51
N ARG A 316 -13.36 -3.45 31.86
CA ARG A 316 -14.64 -3.97 31.32
C ARG A 316 -14.74 -3.79 29.80
N ALA A 317 -13.72 -4.23 29.07
CA ALA A 317 -13.66 -4.05 27.62
C ALA A 317 -13.08 -5.26 26.90
N VAL A 318 -13.52 -5.47 25.67
CA VAL A 318 -12.89 -6.38 24.71
C VAL A 318 -12.08 -5.54 23.74
N TYR A 319 -10.82 -5.92 23.56
CA TYR A 319 -9.98 -5.43 22.48
C TYR A 319 -9.96 -6.44 21.36
N LEU A 320 -10.28 -6.00 20.15
CA LEU A 320 -10.22 -6.77 18.91
C LEU A 320 -9.18 -6.12 18.00
N TRP A 321 -8.29 -6.89 17.40
CA TRP A 321 -7.28 -6.34 16.48
C TRP A 321 -6.82 -7.36 15.45
N ASP A 322 -6.18 -6.86 14.40
CA ASP A 322 -5.44 -7.70 13.47
C ASP A 322 -3.99 -7.88 13.93
N SER A 323 -3.59 -9.13 14.18
CA SER A 323 -2.26 -9.47 14.68
C SER A 323 -1.12 -9.16 13.71
N ARG A 324 -1.39 -8.82 12.44
CA ARG A 324 -0.37 -8.31 11.50
C ARG A 324 0.27 -7.01 11.97
N PHE A 325 -0.46 -6.21 12.75
CA PHE A 325 -0.06 -4.84 13.09
C PHE A 325 0.17 -4.62 14.58
N SER A 326 -0.11 -5.62 15.43
CA SER A 326 0.09 -5.53 16.88
C SER A 326 -0.02 -6.89 17.54
N GLN A 327 0.77 -7.10 18.60
CA GLN A 327 0.65 -8.27 19.47
C GLN A 327 -0.32 -8.04 20.65
N GLY A 328 -0.67 -6.80 20.97
CA GLY A 328 -1.44 -6.46 22.18
C GLY A 328 -2.70 -5.61 21.95
N GLY A 329 -2.96 -5.19 20.71
CA GLY A 329 -4.15 -4.43 20.30
C GLY A 329 -4.28 -3.01 20.87
N ARG A 330 -3.54 -2.63 21.91
CA ARG A 330 -3.58 -1.26 22.47
C ARG A 330 -2.80 -0.30 21.59
N GLY A 331 -3.44 0.81 21.21
CA GLY A 331 -2.81 1.87 20.40
C GLY A 331 -2.52 1.52 18.95
N SER A 332 -2.88 0.30 18.50
CA SER A 332 -2.75 -0.07 17.09
C SER A 332 -3.83 0.60 16.25
N TRP A 333 -3.48 0.99 15.02
CA TRP A 333 -4.41 1.56 14.06
C TRP A 333 -5.45 0.55 13.58
N ALA A 334 -5.13 -0.75 13.62
CA ALA A 334 -5.99 -1.86 13.24
C ALA A 334 -6.58 -2.56 14.46
N ALA A 335 -7.05 -1.78 15.43
CA ALA A 335 -7.65 -2.28 16.65
C ALA A 335 -8.87 -1.46 17.07
N VAL A 336 -9.81 -2.13 17.73
CA VAL A 336 -11.05 -1.57 18.25
C VAL A 336 -11.20 -1.98 19.72
N ARG A 337 -11.65 -1.04 20.55
CA ARG A 337 -12.02 -1.30 21.95
C ARG A 337 -13.54 -1.21 22.08
N ILE A 338 -14.15 -2.30 22.54
CA ILE A 338 -15.60 -2.39 22.76
C ILE A 338 -15.85 -2.55 24.25
N ARG A 339 -16.69 -1.69 24.82
CA ARG A 339 -17.05 -1.78 26.24
C ARG A 339 -18.04 -2.93 26.44
N ILE A 340 -17.80 -3.75 27.45
CA ILE A 340 -18.73 -4.81 27.87
C ILE A 340 -19.75 -4.15 28.80
N GLU A 341 -21.00 -4.05 28.36
CA GLU A 341 -22.09 -3.70 29.27
C GLU A 341 -22.30 -4.87 30.23
N SER A 342 -22.32 -4.60 31.54
CA SER A 342 -22.68 -5.64 32.52
C SER A 342 -24.09 -6.10 32.22
N ALA A 343 -24.29 -7.42 32.05
CA ALA A 343 -25.62 -8.00 32.07
C ALA A 343 -26.39 -7.44 33.28
N ARG A 344 -27.49 -6.74 33.01
CA ARG A 344 -28.42 -6.30 34.06
C ARG A 344 -29.13 -7.49 34.67
#